data_AF-A0A932Z5Y4-F1
#
_entry.id   AF-A0A932Z5Y4-F1
#
_cell.length_a   1.000
_cell.length_b   1.000
_cell.length_c   1.000
_cell.angle_alpha   90.00
_cell.angle_beta   90.00
_cell.angle_gamma   90.00
#
_symmetry.space_group_name_H-M   'P 1'
#
loop_
_entity.id
_entity.type
_entity.pdbx_description
1 polymer ?
#
loop_
_entity_poly.entity_id
_entity_poly.type
_entity_poly.pdbx_seq_one_letter_code
_entity_poly.pdbx_strand_id
1 'polypeptide(L)'
;MKRGWLLTVTVLLVGVLASPVWAADYARPELVISTDELAKLLTDPGVKILDARGADDYKAGHIPGAISLPSPRTQYVERGVPGV
;
A
#
# COMPACT_ATOMS: atom_id res chain seq x y z
N MET A 1 -11.18 -60.86 -16.17
CA MET A 1 -11.66 -60.24 -14.92
C MET A 1 -10.51 -59.48 -14.28
N LYS A 2 -10.60 -58.13 -14.23
CA LYS A 2 -10.00 -57.19 -13.27
C LYS A 2 -10.17 -55.77 -13.85
N ARG A 3 -11.27 -55.15 -13.44
CA ARG A 3 -11.67 -53.77 -13.69
C ARG A 3 -10.82 -52.85 -12.81
N GLY A 4 -10.52 -51.65 -13.29
CA GLY A 4 -10.19 -50.52 -12.41
C GLY A 4 -8.97 -49.72 -12.84
N TRP A 5 -9.13 -48.85 -13.83
CA TRP A 5 -8.38 -47.59 -13.84
C TRP A 5 -9.14 -46.52 -14.63
N LEU A 6 -10.28 -46.11 -14.09
CA LEU A 6 -10.80 -44.76 -14.28
C LEU A 6 -10.81 -44.15 -12.88
N LEU A 7 -10.26 -42.93 -12.77
CA LEU A 7 -10.42 -41.92 -11.69
C LEU A 7 -9.08 -41.28 -11.29
N THR A 8 -8.42 -40.62 -12.25
CA THR A 8 -7.41 -39.58 -11.97
C THR A 8 -7.48 -38.48 -13.04
N VAL A 9 -8.68 -37.94 -13.29
CA VAL A 9 -8.88 -36.78 -14.19
C VAL A 9 -9.80 -35.76 -13.49
N THR A 10 -9.43 -35.30 -12.30
CA THR A 10 -10.27 -34.37 -11.50
C THR A 10 -9.47 -33.28 -10.77
N VAL A 11 -8.32 -32.84 -11.30
CA VAL A 11 -7.54 -31.74 -10.69
C VAL A 11 -7.01 -30.74 -11.73
N LEU A 12 -7.73 -30.49 -12.82
CA LEU A 12 -7.20 -29.65 -13.91
C LEU A 12 -8.09 -28.50 -14.39
N LEU A 13 -8.98 -27.93 -13.55
CA LEU A 13 -9.84 -26.83 -13.99
C LEU A 13 -10.40 -25.92 -12.87
N VAL A 14 -9.54 -25.46 -11.94
CA VAL A 14 -9.91 -24.40 -10.96
C VAL A 14 -8.83 -23.30 -10.86
N GLY A 15 -8.07 -23.07 -11.92
CA GLY A 15 -6.87 -22.24 -11.89
C GLY A 15 -6.92 -20.92 -12.66
N VAL A 16 -8.09 -20.44 -13.09
CA VAL A 16 -8.21 -19.20 -13.87
C VAL A 16 -9.46 -18.46 -13.38
N LEU A 17 -9.34 -17.14 -13.18
CA LEU A 17 -10.32 -16.18 -12.65
C LEU A 17 -10.19 -15.77 -11.16
N ALA A 18 -9.01 -15.91 -10.56
CA ALA A 18 -8.66 -15.07 -9.43
C ALA A 18 -7.98 -13.79 -9.96
N SER A 19 -8.77 -12.86 -10.52
CA SER A 19 -8.27 -11.50 -10.69
C SER A 19 -8.05 -10.93 -9.29
N PRO A 20 -6.83 -10.58 -8.88
CA PRO A 20 -6.66 -9.91 -7.60
C PRO A 20 -7.20 -8.49 -7.74
N VAL A 21 -8.47 -8.28 -7.37
CA VAL A 21 -9.09 -6.96 -7.09
C VAL A 21 -8.45 -6.34 -5.83
N TRP A 22 -7.12 -6.35 -5.72
CA TRP A 22 -6.41 -6.09 -4.46
C TRP A 22 -5.25 -5.11 -4.60
N ALA A 23 -4.99 -4.58 -5.79
CA ALA A 23 -4.39 -3.28 -5.93
C ALA A 23 -5.49 -2.35 -6.43
N ALA A 24 -5.89 -1.37 -5.63
CA ALA A 24 -6.60 -0.24 -6.21
C ALA A 24 -5.65 0.32 -7.28
N ASP A 25 -6.06 0.34 -8.55
CA ASP A 25 -5.30 0.99 -9.60
C ASP A 25 -5.25 2.48 -9.26
N TYR A 26 -4.17 2.90 -8.63
CA TYR A 26 -3.90 4.32 -8.44
C TYR A 26 -3.79 4.95 -9.82
N ALA A 27 -4.44 6.10 -10.04
CA ALA A 27 -4.38 6.80 -11.31
C ALA A 27 -2.95 7.20 -11.72
N ARG A 28 -2.03 7.30 -10.74
CA ARG A 28 -0.60 7.54 -10.89
C ARG A 28 0.19 6.65 -9.92
N PRO A 29 0.45 5.38 -10.27
CA PRO A 29 1.13 4.43 -9.38
C PRO A 29 2.57 4.86 -9.07
N GLU A 30 3.22 5.64 -9.93
CA GLU A 30 4.57 6.18 -9.72
C GLU A 30 4.68 7.19 -8.56
N LEU A 31 3.54 7.67 -8.03
CA LEU A 31 3.49 8.57 -6.88
C LEU A 31 3.27 7.85 -5.54
N VAL A 32 3.04 6.54 -5.55
CA VAL A 32 2.77 5.74 -4.36
C VAL A 32 3.85 4.67 -4.27
N ILE A 33 4.46 4.54 -3.10
CA ILE A 33 5.46 3.49 -2.83
C ILE A 33 4.97 2.58 -1.71
N SER A 34 5.44 1.34 -1.71
CA SER A 34 5.21 0.39 -0.64
C SER A 34 6.08 0.70 0.60
N THR A 35 5.73 0.08 1.73
CA THR A 35 6.53 0.18 2.96
C THR A 35 7.92 -0.43 2.79
N ASP A 36 8.05 -1.51 2.01
CA ASP A 36 9.33 -2.17 1.74
C ASP A 36 10.25 -1.32 0.86
N GLU A 37 9.68 -0.57 -0.08
CA GLU A 37 10.44 0.40 -0.88
C GLU A 37 10.91 1.58 -0.03
N LEU A 38 10.04 2.14 0.81
CA LEU A 38 10.44 3.21 1.73
C LEU A 38 11.54 2.77 2.69
N ALA A 39 11.48 1.54 3.21
CA ALA A 39 12.51 1.00 4.11
C ALA A 39 13.92 1.04 3.49
N LYS A 40 14.03 0.84 2.17
CA LYS A 40 15.31 0.89 1.43
C LYS A 40 15.82 2.32 1.24
N LEU A 41 14.94 3.32 1.34
CA LEU A 41 15.25 4.73 1.12
C LEU A 41 15.56 5.51 2.41
N LEU A 42 15.37 4.91 3.60
CA LEU A 42 15.51 5.61 4.88
C LEU A 42 16.88 6.27 5.10
N THR A 43 17.93 5.75 4.46
CA THR A 43 19.31 6.26 4.59
C THR A 43 19.74 7.16 3.43
N ASP A 44 18.87 7.38 2.42
CA ASP A 44 19.20 8.22 1.28
C ASP A 44 19.13 9.71 1.67
N PRO A 45 20.26 10.46 1.63
CA PRO A 45 20.27 11.88 1.99
C PRO A 45 19.41 12.76 1.05
N GLY A 46 19.15 12.29 -0.17
CA GLY A 46 18.30 12.94 -1.16
C GLY A 46 16.80 12.77 -0.89
N VAL A 47 16.41 11.87 0.01
CA VAL A 47 15.01 11.65 0.39
C VAL A 47 14.69 12.42 1.68
N LYS A 48 13.49 13.01 1.72
CA LYS A 48 12.91 13.62 2.93
C LYS A 48 11.54 13.02 3.16
N ILE A 49 11.31 12.58 4.39
CA ILE A 49 10.03 12.01 4.82
C ILE A 49 9.29 13.12 5.58
N LEU A 50 8.08 13.45 5.12
CA LEU A 50 7.23 14.45 5.77
C LEU A 50 6.04 13.75 6.40
N ASP A 51 5.83 13.97 7.70
CA ASP A 51 4.64 13.50 8.40
C ASP A 51 3.64 14.65 8.50
N ALA A 52 2.58 14.57 7.70
CA ALA A 52 1.55 15.58 7.60
C ALA A 52 0.41 15.41 8.64
N ARG A 53 0.53 14.46 9.58
CA ARG A 53 -0.45 14.25 10.66
C ARG A 53 -0.38 15.36 11.72
N GLY A 54 -1.24 15.27 12.73
CA GLY A 54 -1.19 16.16 13.89
C GLY A 54 0.13 16.02 14.65
N ALA A 55 0.55 17.11 15.31
CA ALA A 55 1.80 17.12 16.06
C ALA A 55 1.85 16.06 17.17
N ASP A 56 0.71 15.75 17.79
CA ASP A 56 0.64 14.77 18.87
C ASP A 56 0.72 13.32 18.34
N ASP A 57 0.16 13.02 17.17
CA ASP A 57 0.33 11.72 16.50
C ASP A 57 1.79 11.46 16.12
N TYR A 58 2.47 12.48 15.61
CA TYR A 58 3.89 12.42 15.32
C TYR A 58 4.70 12.14 16.60
N LYS A 59 4.42 12.84 17.70
CA LYS A 59 5.11 12.60 18.98
C LYS A 59 4.84 11.22 19.56
N ALA A 60 3.63 10.67 19.36
CA ALA A 60 3.28 9.33 19.81
C ALA A 60 4.08 8.25 19.06
N GLY A 61 4.44 8.51 17.80
CA GLY A 61 5.33 7.66 17.01
C GLY A 61 5.34 8.03 15.53
N HIS A 62 6.51 7.99 14.92
CA HIS A 62 6.72 8.32 13.50
C HIS A 62 7.88 7.52 12.91
N ILE A 63 7.99 7.56 11.59
CA ILE A 63 9.07 6.90 10.84
C ILE A 63 10.40 7.62 11.16
N PRO A 64 11.50 6.90 11.45
CA PRO A 64 12.80 7.52 11.71
C PRO A 64 13.22 8.50 10.61
N GLY A 65 13.66 9.70 11.00
CA GLY A 65 14.08 10.76 10.07
C GLY A 65 12.94 11.58 9.46
N ALA A 66 11.68 11.26 9.76
CA ALA A 66 10.55 12.06 9.31
C ALA A 66 10.51 13.45 9.97
N ILE A 67 10.10 14.46 9.22
CA ILE A 67 9.92 15.84 9.67
C ILE A 67 8.43 16.07 9.88
N SER A 68 8.06 16.54 11.07
CA SER A 68 6.68 16.92 11.37
C SER A 68 6.29 18.18 10.59
N LEU A 69 5.24 18.09 9.78
CA LEU A 69 4.68 19.22 9.03
C LEU A 69 3.14 19.29 9.21
N PRO A 70 2.66 19.58 10.43
CA PRO A 70 1.24 19.77 10.68
C PRO A 70 0.81 21.09 10.05
N SER A 71 0.23 21.04 8.85
CA SER A 71 -0.25 22.22 8.15
C SER A 71 -1.78 22.21 8.10
N PRO A 72 -2.47 23.25 8.63
CA PRO A 72 -3.90 23.42 8.45
C PRO A 72 -4.32 23.47 6.97
N ARG A 73 -3.40 23.88 6.08
CA ARG A 73 -3.64 23.93 4.62
C ARG A 73 -3.58 22.55 3.97
N THR A 74 -2.77 21.62 4.47
CA THR A 74 -2.72 20.24 3.96
C THR A 74 -3.73 19.32 4.65
N GLN A 75 -4.23 19.75 5.81
CA GLN A 75 -5.26 19.07 6.59
C GLN A 75 -6.66 19.65 6.34
N TYR A 76 -6.82 20.52 5.33
CA TYR A 76 -8.11 21.11 5.00
C TYR A 76 -9.03 20.04 4.38
N VAL A 77 -9.99 19.58 5.18
CA VAL A 77 -11.08 18.73 4.73
C VAL A 77 -12.29 19.63 4.55
N GLU A 78 -12.60 20.00 3.31
CA GLU A 78 -13.84 20.71 3.00
C GLU A 78 -14.92 19.67 2.71
N ARG A 79 -15.92 19.54 3.59
CA ARG A 79 -17.09 18.66 3.37
C ARG A 79 -16.75 17.17 3.08
N GLY A 80 -15.63 16.67 3.60
CA GLY A 80 -15.21 15.28 3.41
C GLY A 80 -14.45 15.02 2.10
N VAL A 81 -14.08 16.06 1.36
CA VAL A 81 -13.21 15.97 0.18
C VAL A 81 -11.82 16.47 0.57
N PRO A 82 -10.76 15.65 0.42
CA PRO A 82 -9.38 16.11 0.66
C PRO A 82 -9.02 17.25 -0.29
N GLY A 83 -8.52 18.37 0.25
CA GLY A 83 -7.97 19.46 -0.55
C GLY A 83 -6.71 19.02 -1.32
N VAL A 84 -6.60 19.47 -2.58
CA VAL A 84 -5.39 19.32 -3.42
C VAL A 84 -4.25 20.23 -2.96
#